data_AF-A0A3A1QZ49-F1
#
_entry.id   AF-A0A3A1QZ49-F1
#
_cell.length_a   1.000
_cell.length_b   1.000
_cell.length_c   1.000
_cell.angle_alpha   90.00
_cell.angle_beta   90.00
_cell.angle_gamma   90.00
#
_symmetry.space_group_name_H-M   'P 1'
#
loop_
_entity.id
_entity.type
_entity.pdbx_description
1 polymer ?
#
loop_
_entity_poly.entity_id
_entity_poly.type
_entity_poly.pdbx_seq_one_letter_code
_entity_poly.pdbx_strand_id
1 'polypeptide(L)' 'MGAEEIKELRTAISDVKFVNPRGVHGGLGSTRAHNELLAIIDTSSDYNTFVRRLNNWANYRLEGGVWSLPPGLRLR' A
#
# COMPACT_ATOMS: atom_id res chain seq x y z
N MET A 1 -6.93 -18.10 9.83
CA MET A 1 -6.48 -18.05 8.43
C MET A 1 -6.02 -19.44 8.01
N GLY A 2 -6.62 -19.99 6.96
CA GLY A 2 -6.22 -21.27 6.37
C GLY A 2 -5.13 -21.12 5.29
N ALA A 3 -4.55 -22.23 4.83
CA ALA A 3 -3.52 -22.21 3.78
C ALA A 3 -4.02 -21.61 2.45
N GLU A 4 -5.29 -21.82 2.10
CA GLU A 4 -5.89 -21.23 0.89
C GLU A 4 -6.09 -19.71 1.02
N GLU A 5 -6.58 -19.19 2.16
CA GLU A 5 -6.66 -17.74 2.38
C GLU A 5 -5.28 -17.07 2.27
N ILE A 6 -4.22 -17.72 2.77
CA ILE A 6 -2.85 -17.21 2.64
C ILE A 6 -2.45 -17.13 1.16
N LYS A 7 -2.79 -18.15 0.36
CA LYS A 7 -2.49 -18.19 -1.08
C LYS A 7 -3.26 -17.12 -1.85
N GLU A 8 -4.53 -16.92 -1.53
CA GLU A 8 -5.37 -15.87 -2.13
C GLU A 8 -4.81 -14.48 -1.84
N LEU A 9 -4.46 -14.19 -0.58
CA LEU A 9 -3.85 -12.92 -0.21
C LEU A 9 -2.50 -12.70 -0.90
N ARG A 10 -1.67 -13.74 -1.00
CA ARG A 10 -0.39 -13.68 -1.74
C ARG A 10 -0.58 -13.42 -3.22
N THR A 11 -1.65 -13.94 -3.81
CA THR A 11 -2.00 -13.68 -5.21
C THR A 11 -2.44 -12.23 -5.37
N ALA A 12 -3.34 -11.74 -4.49
CA ALA A 12 -3.82 -10.36 -4.53
C ALA A 12 -2.69 -9.32 -4.41
N ILE A 13 -1.66 -9.56 -3.58
CA ILE A 13 -0.51 -8.64 -3.46
C ILE A 13 0.47 -8.73 -4.64
N SER A 14 0.46 -9.82 -5.42
CA SER A 14 1.35 -9.97 -6.57
C SER A 14 0.97 -9.05 -7.73
N ASP A 15 -0.28 -8.62 -7.79
CA ASP A 15 -0.79 -7.67 -8.79
C ASP A 15 -0.54 -6.20 -8.42
N VAL A 16 0.05 -5.94 -7.24
CA VAL A 16 0.34 -4.58 -6.79
C VAL A 16 1.47 -3.97 -7.63
N LYS A 17 1.15 -2.88 -8.32
CA LYS A 17 2.09 -2.10 -9.13
C LYS A 17 2.30 -0.71 -8.57
N PHE A 18 3.55 -0.26 -8.68
CA PHE A 18 3.95 1.10 -8.34
C PHE A 18 4.13 1.95 -9.60
N VAL A 19 3.77 3.24 -9.54
CA VAL A 19 3.86 4.16 -10.69
C VAL A 19 4.95 5.23 -10.55
N ASN A 20 5.46 5.50 -9.33
CA ASN A 20 6.43 6.57 -9.10
C ASN A 20 7.53 6.25 -8.06
N PRO A 21 8.67 5.66 -8.49
CA PRO A 21 8.96 5.16 -9.83
C PRO A 21 8.18 3.87 -10.14
N ARG A 22 8.16 3.47 -11.41
CA ARG A 22 7.53 2.21 -11.83
C ARG A 22 8.17 1.02 -11.13
N GLY A 23 7.34 0.10 -10.64
CA GLY A 23 7.78 -1.08 -9.90
C GLY A 23 6.65 -2.06 -9.63
N VAL A 24 6.98 -3.18 -8.99
CA VAL A 24 6.02 -4.22 -8.60
C VAL A 24 6.35 -4.74 -7.21
N HIS A 25 5.36 -5.32 -6.54
CA HIS A 25 5.59 -5.97 -5.26
C HIS A 25 6.59 -7.13 -5.39
N GLY A 26 7.60 -7.17 -4.50
CA GLY A 26 8.69 -8.15 -4.53
C GLY A 26 9.74 -7.90 -5.61
N GLY A 27 9.57 -6.88 -6.46
CA GLY A 27 10.49 -6.53 -7.54
C GLY A 27 11.15 -5.16 -7.35
N LEU A 28 11.61 -4.59 -8.46
CA LEU A 28 12.26 -3.27 -8.47
C LEU A 28 11.34 -2.22 -7.84
N GLY A 29 11.89 -1.40 -6.95
CA GLY A 29 11.16 -0.34 -6.24
C GLY A 29 10.37 -0.81 -5.01
N SER A 30 10.22 -2.13 -4.77
CA SER A 30 9.45 -2.66 -3.63
C SER A 30 10.03 -2.22 -2.29
N THR A 31 11.35 -2.34 -2.08
CA THR A 31 11.99 -1.95 -0.81
C THR A 31 11.73 -0.48 -0.46
N ARG A 32 11.80 0.41 -1.46
CA ARG A 32 11.49 1.82 -1.26
C ARG A 32 10.03 2.05 -0.89
N ALA A 33 9.09 1.38 -1.59
CA ALA A 33 7.67 1.46 -1.28
C ALA A 33 7.37 1.01 0.16
N HIS A 34 7.99 -0.09 0.60
CA HIS A 34 7.87 -0.57 1.97
C HIS A 34 8.42 0.42 3.00
N ASN A 35 9.61 0.99 2.76
CA ASN A 35 10.21 1.96 3.70
C ASN A 35 9.39 3.25 3.81
N GLU A 36 8.78 3.71 2.72
CA GLU A 36 7.88 4.87 2.76
C GLU A 36 6.61 4.57 3.58
N LEU A 37 6.03 3.37 3.44
CA LEU A 37 4.89 2.95 4.26
C LEU A 37 5.27 2.86 5.76
N LEU A 38 6.43 2.27 6.07
CA LEU A 38 6.95 2.23 7.45
C LEU A 38 7.11 3.65 8.01
N ALA A 39 7.70 4.56 7.25
CA ALA A 39 7.83 5.95 7.68
C ALA A 39 6.47 6.63 7.95
N ILE A 40 5.43 6.32 7.16
CA ILE A 40 4.07 6.84 7.42
C ILE A 40 3.51 6.28 8.74
N ILE A 41 3.71 4.99 9.02
CA ILE A 41 3.28 4.34 10.27
C ILE A 41 4.03 4.96 11.46
N ASP A 42 5.36 4.99 11.40
CA ASP A 42 6.22 5.35 12.52
C ASP A 42 6.12 6.83 12.92
N THR A 43 5.75 7.71 11.97
CA THR A 43 5.75 9.16 12.19
C THR A 43 4.36 9.79 12.24
N SER A 44 3.28 9.00 12.13
CA SER A 44 1.92 9.53 12.28
C SER A 44 1.54 9.59 13.76
N SER A 45 1.14 10.79 14.22
CA SER A 45 0.77 11.05 15.62
C SER A 45 -0.50 10.34 16.07
N ASP A 46 -1.39 10.04 15.12
CA ASP A 46 -2.71 9.48 15.36
C ASP A 46 -3.23 8.76 14.12
N TYR A 47 -4.31 8.00 14.30
CA TYR A 47 -4.91 7.19 13.25
C TYR A 47 -5.45 8.02 12.07
N ASN A 48 -6.05 9.18 12.32
CA ASN A 48 -6.60 10.02 11.25
C ASN A 48 -5.46 10.60 10.38
N THR A 49 -4.37 11.02 11.02
CA THR A 49 -3.15 11.46 10.35
C THR A 49 -2.54 10.33 9.52
N PHE A 50 -2.47 9.12 10.06
CA PHE A 50 -2.03 7.93 9.34
C PHE A 50 -2.88 7.69 8.08
N VAL A 51 -4.21 7.61 8.22
CA VAL A 51 -5.13 7.36 7.09
C VAL A 51 -4.97 8.42 6.00
N ARG A 52 -4.90 9.71 6.36
CA ARG A 52 -4.67 10.80 5.39
C ARG A 52 -3.36 10.64 4.64
N ARG A 53 -2.26 10.36 5.35
CA ARG A 53 -0.94 10.20 4.74
C ARG A 53 -0.87 8.96 3.85
N LEU A 54 -1.50 7.85 4.27
CA LEU A 54 -1.61 6.64 3.48
C LEU A 54 -2.37 6.88 2.16
N ASN A 55 -3.49 7.63 2.19
CA ASN A 55 -4.24 7.94 0.97
C ASN A 55 -3.44 8.82 0.00
N ASN A 56 -2.72 9.83 0.52
CA ASN A 56 -1.83 10.64 -0.30
C ASN A 56 -0.71 9.81 -0.92
N TRP A 57 -0.10 8.92 -0.13
CA TRP A 57 0.92 7.99 -0.62
C TRP A 57 0.35 7.05 -1.69
N ALA A 58 -0.86 6.50 -1.48
CA ALA A 58 -1.51 5.60 -2.43
C ALA A 58 -1.77 6.28 -3.77
N ASN A 59 -2.32 7.51 -3.76
CA ASN A 59 -2.51 8.30 -4.98
C ASN A 59 -1.20 8.58 -5.73
N TYR A 60 -0.10 8.72 -5.01
CA TYR A 60 1.20 8.98 -5.62
C TYR A 60 1.91 7.71 -6.09
N ARG A 61 1.71 6.58 -5.39
CA ARG A 61 2.50 5.36 -5.56
C ARG A 61 1.80 4.21 -6.24
N LEU A 62 0.51 4.01 -6.04
CA LEU A 62 -0.18 2.81 -6.53
C LEU A 62 -0.83 3.05 -7.89
N GLU A 63 -0.70 2.06 -8.79
CA GLU A 63 -1.61 1.96 -9.93
C GLU A 63 -3.04 1.81 -9.38
N GLY A 64 -3.95 2.73 -9.73
CA GLY A 64 -5.31 2.81 -9.17
C GLY A 64 -5.49 3.76 -7.96
N GLY A 65 -4.41 4.37 -7.46
CA GLY A 65 -4.47 5.41 -6.42
C GLY A 65 -5.13 4.94 -5.12
N VAL A 66 -5.97 5.78 -4.50
CA VAL A 66 -6.69 5.40 -3.26
C VAL A 66 -7.56 4.16 -3.42
N TRP A 67 -8.06 3.88 -4.62
CA TRP A 67 -8.96 2.75 -4.85
C TRP A 67 -8.26 1.39 -4.70
N SER A 68 -6.93 1.39 -4.76
CA SER A 68 -6.10 0.22 -4.49
C SER A 68 -5.92 -0.05 -2.99
N LEU A 69 -6.38 0.84 -2.11
CA LEU A 69 -6.44 0.58 -0.66
C LEU A 69 -7.68 -0.25 -0.30
N PRO A 70 -7.66 -1.00 0.82
CA PRO A 70 -8.86 -1.60 1.40
C PRO A 70 -9.95 -0.55 1.69
N PRO A 71 -11.24 -0.87 1.51
CA PRO A 71 -12.34 0.10 1.68
C PRO A 71 -12.33 0.86 3.02
N GLY A 72 -11.96 0.22 4.12
CA GLY A 72 -11.87 0.85 5.44
C GLY A 72 -10.73 1.87 5.61
N LEU A 73 -9.82 1.95 4.63
CA LEU A 73 -8.69 2.87 4.61
C LEU A 73 -8.81 3.94 3.52
N ARG A 74 -9.91 3.98 2.76
CA ARG A 74 -10.14 5.01 1.73
C ARG A 74 -10.76 6.25 2.35
N LEU A 75 -10.16 7.41 2.11
CA LEU A 75 -10.85 8.69 2.36
C LEU A 75 -11.86 8.92 1.23
N ARG A 76 -13.08 9.29 1.61
CA ARG A 76 -14.17 9.67 0.69
C ARG A 76 -14.00 11.09 0.20
#